data_AF-A0A7M7K2Q4-F1
#
_entry.id   AF-A0A7M7K2Q4-F1
#
_cell.length_a   1.000
_cell.length_b   1.000
_cell.length_c   1.000
_cell.angle_alpha   90.00
_cell.angle_beta   90.00
_cell.angle_gamma   90.00
#
_symmetry.space_group_name_H-M   'P 1'
#
loop_
_entity.id
_entity.type
_entity.pdbx_description
1 polymer ?
#
loop_
_entity_poly.entity_id
_entity_poly.type
_entity_poly.pdbx_seq_one_letter_code
_entity_poly.pdbx_strand_id
1 'polypeptide(L)'
;MRFRGLPLELNCGPVDLELTSRTAVAGPLLPLCGPCGFVSVSYYVLLGCGHVQCDSCALVFPEKHAQDTEERNIACCSVCNETSEATPMKISITALEKLNFYCPCGMEGTLKELRQHRKECRVTEKMYSSPTTESLTGIADSTSSGEASSSRMMDADSIAANVKETLLIELQRVEEDIVNRLEMRRASVEDQVRDCIRKIGILEAELTRLRAENQQRNTNPTTLVDMIVLDTQRNSLAIRNIEQQMTRLPFVANSREDIIRWVVRHSAQSVLLWFNVKKLLQQMNRNGSPATSDDQEALLGGYPCRVHLAVGFVEGRKMLGVYIGTSNERSSADWPMKRRLTMKIYDNDGTPFIEDDIGTTDPEAGNYFKGPNSQGMYGINDFISIEILTNQNFYRRNQGMVCIGIESSSL
;
A
#
# COMPACT_ATOMS: atom_id res chain seq x y z
N MET A 1 13.54 -7.01 -16.10
CA MET A 1 13.12 -6.60 -14.74
C MET A 1 13.41 -5.13 -14.53
N ARG A 2 12.50 -4.41 -13.88
CA ARG A 2 12.67 -2.98 -13.54
C ARG A 2 12.82 -2.82 -12.03
N PHE A 3 13.56 -1.81 -11.61
CA PHE A 3 13.84 -1.59 -10.18
C PHE A 3 13.10 -0.36 -9.63
N ARG A 4 12.72 -0.41 -8.35
CA ARG A 4 12.15 0.71 -7.58
C ARG A 4 12.79 0.76 -6.18
N GLY A 5 12.77 1.95 -5.57
CA GLY A 5 13.28 2.14 -4.20
C GLY A 5 14.81 2.03 -4.08
N LEU A 6 15.53 2.05 -5.22
CA LEU A 6 16.99 2.08 -5.22
C LEU A 6 17.49 3.49 -4.84
N PRO A 7 18.62 3.57 -4.10
CA PRO A 7 19.37 4.81 -3.92
C PRO A 7 19.65 5.48 -5.26
N LEU A 8 19.76 6.82 -5.22
CA LEU A 8 19.92 7.61 -6.43
C LEU A 8 21.12 7.14 -7.24
N GLU A 9 22.21 6.68 -6.62
CA GLU A 9 23.45 6.25 -7.28
C GLU A 9 23.29 4.95 -8.09
N LEU A 10 22.31 4.12 -7.76
CA LEU A 10 22.07 2.81 -8.39
C LEU A 10 20.83 2.79 -9.29
N ASN A 11 20.01 3.84 -9.22
CA ASN A 11 18.77 3.92 -9.98
C ASN A 11 19.06 4.07 -11.49
N CYS A 12 18.80 3.01 -12.26
CA CYS A 12 18.93 2.98 -13.72
C CYS A 12 17.71 3.58 -14.45
N GLY A 13 16.70 4.08 -13.73
CA GLY A 13 15.44 4.54 -14.29
C GLY A 13 14.53 3.40 -14.74
N PRO A 14 13.52 3.68 -15.60
CA PRO A 14 12.50 2.71 -16.00
C PRO A 14 12.96 1.72 -17.08
N VAL A 15 14.25 1.36 -17.10
CA VAL A 15 14.82 0.44 -18.10
C VAL A 15 14.60 -1.00 -17.65
N ASP A 16 14.12 -1.84 -18.57
CA ASP A 16 14.08 -3.28 -18.36
C ASP A 16 15.51 -3.83 -18.44
N LEU A 17 15.98 -4.39 -17.32
CA LEU A 17 17.28 -5.04 -17.21
C LEU A 17 17.11 -6.56 -17.12
N GLU A 18 18.03 -7.35 -17.64
CA GLU A 18 18.01 -8.81 -17.51
C GLU A 18 19.14 -9.28 -16.59
N LEU A 19 18.93 -10.35 -15.82
CA LEU A 19 20.02 -10.95 -15.05
C LEU A 19 20.97 -11.67 -16.00
N THR A 20 22.27 -11.54 -15.75
CA THR A 20 23.27 -12.29 -16.52
C THR A 20 23.19 -13.78 -16.16
N SER A 21 23.58 -14.66 -17.07
CA SER A 21 23.65 -16.11 -16.79
C SER A 21 24.57 -16.44 -15.61
N ARG A 22 25.61 -15.64 -15.38
CA ARG A 22 26.53 -15.74 -14.23
C ARG A 22 25.87 -15.36 -12.91
N THR A 23 24.88 -14.46 -12.94
CA THR A 23 24.12 -14.02 -11.77
C THR A 23 22.71 -14.61 -11.71
N ALA A 24 22.34 -15.51 -12.63
CA ALA A 24 21.02 -16.14 -12.69
C ALA A 24 20.67 -16.93 -11.43
N VAL A 25 21.68 -17.42 -10.69
CA VAL A 25 21.52 -18.08 -9.38
C VAL A 25 20.95 -17.12 -8.33
N ALA A 26 21.12 -15.80 -8.51
CA ALA A 26 20.53 -14.76 -7.68
C ALA A 26 19.09 -14.39 -8.11
N GLY A 27 18.55 -14.97 -9.19
CA GLY A 27 17.18 -14.75 -9.64
C GLY A 27 16.12 -14.93 -8.56
N PRO A 28 16.17 -16.01 -7.75
CA PRO A 28 15.26 -16.18 -6.60
C PRO A 28 15.39 -15.09 -5.52
N LEU A 29 16.52 -14.38 -5.47
CA LEU A 29 16.77 -13.31 -4.49
C LEU A 29 16.22 -11.95 -4.93
N LEU A 30 15.78 -11.82 -6.18
CA LEU A 30 15.20 -10.59 -6.75
C LEU A 30 13.72 -10.80 -7.09
N PRO A 31 12.83 -10.91 -6.08
CA PRO A 31 11.44 -11.21 -6.34
C PRO A 31 10.76 -10.04 -7.06
N LEU A 32 9.98 -10.38 -8.07
CA LEU A 32 9.14 -9.42 -8.79
C LEU A 32 7.84 -9.20 -8.00
N CYS A 33 7.47 -7.95 -7.80
CA CYS A 33 6.16 -7.58 -7.29
C CYS A 33 5.09 -8.11 -8.26
N GLY A 34 4.17 -8.95 -7.77
CA GLY A 34 3.13 -9.56 -8.61
C GLY A 34 2.29 -8.52 -9.37
N PRO A 35 1.80 -7.45 -8.71
CA PRO A 35 0.99 -6.42 -9.37
C PRO A 35 1.71 -5.57 -10.42
N CYS A 36 2.92 -5.07 -10.13
CA CYS A 36 3.58 -4.07 -10.98
C CYS A 36 4.77 -4.62 -11.79
N GLY A 37 5.26 -5.82 -11.45
CA GLY A 37 6.41 -6.45 -12.11
C GLY A 37 7.77 -5.80 -11.80
N PHE A 38 7.83 -4.86 -10.86
CA PHE A 38 9.09 -4.25 -10.42
C PHE A 38 9.73 -5.07 -9.30
N VAL A 39 11.06 -5.10 -9.27
CA VAL A 39 11.86 -5.47 -8.10
C VAL A 39 11.97 -4.24 -7.20
N SER A 40 11.55 -4.36 -5.94
CA SER A 40 11.73 -3.29 -4.95
C SER A 40 12.75 -3.71 -3.90
N VAL A 41 13.56 -2.76 -3.43
CA VAL A 41 14.49 -2.97 -2.31
C VAL A 41 13.73 -3.35 -1.04
N SER A 42 12.55 -2.77 -0.85
CA SER A 42 11.66 -3.06 0.28
C SER A 42 10.38 -3.68 -0.26
N TYR A 43 10.05 -4.88 0.22
CA TYR A 43 8.90 -5.62 -0.23
C TYR A 43 8.30 -6.45 0.91
N TYR A 44 7.09 -6.95 0.69
CA TYR A 44 6.37 -7.79 1.62
C TYR A 44 6.14 -9.16 0.97
N VAL A 45 6.37 -10.21 1.75
CA VAL A 45 5.98 -11.58 1.41
C VAL A 45 4.72 -11.91 2.20
N LEU A 46 3.64 -12.21 1.49
CA LEU A 46 2.36 -12.57 2.09
C LEU A 46 2.38 -14.04 2.49
N LEU A 47 2.35 -14.35 3.77
CA LEU A 47 2.51 -15.71 4.28
C LEU A 47 1.35 -16.63 3.89
N GLY A 48 0.14 -16.09 3.68
CA GLY A 48 -1.03 -16.88 3.32
C GLY A 48 -0.99 -17.42 1.89
N CYS A 49 -0.52 -16.61 0.93
CA CYS A 49 -0.56 -16.95 -0.50
C CYS A 49 0.83 -17.02 -1.17
N GLY A 50 1.90 -16.63 -0.47
CA GLY A 50 3.27 -16.60 -0.98
C GLY A 50 3.58 -15.48 -1.98
N HIS A 51 2.60 -14.64 -2.34
CA HIS A 51 2.81 -13.54 -3.28
C HIS A 51 3.70 -12.45 -2.71
N VAL A 52 4.50 -11.84 -3.59
CA VAL A 52 5.38 -10.71 -3.27
C VAL A 52 4.76 -9.40 -3.74
N GLN A 53 4.76 -8.39 -2.87
CA GLN A 53 4.33 -7.03 -3.18
C GLN A 53 5.40 -6.02 -2.78
N CYS A 54 5.70 -5.05 -3.64
CA CYS A 54 6.56 -3.93 -3.23
C CYS A 54 5.84 -3.01 -2.25
N ASP A 55 6.63 -2.22 -1.51
CA ASP A 55 6.15 -1.13 -0.64
C ASP A 55 5.05 -0.24 -1.24
N SER A 56 5.12 0.05 -2.54
CA SER A 56 4.16 0.91 -3.22
C SER A 56 2.84 0.21 -3.58
N CYS A 57 2.85 -1.12 -3.66
CA CYS A 57 1.69 -1.93 -4.06
C CYS A 57 1.05 -2.67 -2.88
N ALA A 58 1.79 -2.82 -1.78
CA ALA A 58 1.30 -3.47 -0.58
C ALA A 58 0.43 -2.50 0.23
N LEU A 59 -0.79 -2.93 0.56
CA LEU A 59 -1.64 -2.24 1.54
C LEU A 59 -1.45 -2.92 2.89
N VAL A 60 -0.50 -2.40 3.67
CA VAL A 60 -0.08 -2.99 4.96
C VAL A 60 -0.69 -2.22 6.11
N PHE A 61 -1.28 -2.94 7.05
CA PHE A 61 -1.90 -2.43 8.25
C PHE A 61 -1.19 -3.05 9.46
N PRO A 62 -0.65 -2.24 10.39
CA PRO A 62 -0.14 -2.77 11.65
C PRO A 62 -1.32 -3.18 12.54
N GLU A 63 -1.44 -4.47 12.86
CA GLU A 63 -2.43 -4.98 13.82
C GLU A 63 -1.78 -5.09 15.20
N LYS A 64 -2.20 -4.24 16.14
CA LYS A 64 -1.85 -4.36 17.57
C LYS A 64 -2.87 -5.26 18.25
N HIS A 65 -2.50 -6.49 18.52
CA HIS A 65 -3.29 -7.34 19.39
C HIS A 65 -3.14 -6.87 20.84
N ALA A 66 -4.25 -6.60 21.53
CA ALA A 66 -4.27 -6.04 22.89
C ALA A 66 -3.52 -6.86 23.96
N GLN A 67 -3.06 -8.06 23.62
CA GLN A 67 -2.33 -8.99 24.50
C GLN A 67 -0.93 -9.35 23.99
N ASP A 68 -0.55 -8.95 22.77
CA ASP A 68 0.77 -9.22 22.18
C ASP A 68 1.55 -7.92 22.07
N THR A 69 2.78 -7.91 22.57
CA THR A 69 3.70 -6.76 22.44
C THR A 69 4.31 -6.65 21.04
N GLU A 70 4.12 -7.65 20.18
CA GLU A 70 4.67 -7.66 18.82
C GLU A 70 3.64 -7.17 17.80
N GLU A 71 4.00 -6.11 17.07
CA GLU A 71 3.18 -5.57 15.97
C GLU A 71 3.23 -6.53 14.78
N ARG A 72 2.09 -7.09 14.40
CA ARG A 72 1.98 -7.92 13.19
C ARG A 72 1.61 -7.04 12.00
N ASN A 73 2.31 -7.25 10.89
CA ASN A 73 1.97 -6.59 9.63
C ASN A 73 0.95 -7.47 8.91
N ILE A 74 -0.26 -6.96 8.70
CA ILE A 74 -1.28 -7.63 7.89
C ILE A 74 -1.38 -6.89 6.57
N ALA A 75 -1.40 -7.59 5.44
CA ALA A 75 -1.54 -6.95 4.14
C ALA A 75 -2.54 -7.67 3.22
N CYS A 76 -3.18 -6.88 2.35
CA CYS A 76 -4.09 -7.40 1.33
C CYS A 76 -3.32 -7.72 0.04
N CYS A 77 -3.39 -8.98 -0.40
CA CYS A 77 -2.82 -9.41 -1.66
C CYS A 77 -3.62 -8.84 -2.83
N SER A 78 -3.03 -7.98 -3.65
CA SER A 78 -3.69 -7.45 -4.86
C SER A 78 -3.70 -8.44 -6.03
N VAL A 79 -3.05 -9.61 -5.89
CA VAL A 79 -3.10 -10.69 -6.89
C VAL A 79 -4.27 -11.63 -6.64
N CYS A 80 -4.39 -12.18 -5.42
CA CYS A 80 -5.49 -13.10 -5.06
C CYS A 80 -6.64 -12.44 -4.27
N ASN A 81 -6.50 -11.16 -3.90
CA ASN A 81 -7.48 -10.40 -3.10
C ASN A 81 -7.74 -10.96 -1.68
N GLU A 82 -6.79 -11.73 -1.14
CA GLU A 82 -6.84 -12.28 0.22
C GLU A 82 -5.99 -11.46 1.19
N THR A 83 -6.49 -11.27 2.41
CA THR A 83 -5.74 -10.65 3.50
C THR A 83 -4.93 -11.71 4.22
N SER A 84 -3.63 -11.46 4.42
CA SER A 84 -2.77 -12.38 5.16
C SER A 84 -1.67 -11.64 5.93
N GLU A 85 -1.05 -12.33 6.88
CA GLU A 85 0.14 -11.83 7.53
C GLU A 85 1.26 -11.61 6.50
N ALA A 86 1.93 -10.46 6.60
CA ALA A 86 2.93 -10.00 5.68
C ALA A 86 4.27 -9.88 6.40
N THR A 87 5.29 -10.56 5.90
CA THR A 87 6.65 -10.40 6.42
C THR A 87 7.36 -9.31 5.62
N PRO A 88 7.76 -8.19 6.25
CA PRO A 88 8.58 -7.18 5.58
C PRO A 88 9.97 -7.77 5.31
N MET A 89 10.40 -7.64 4.07
CA MET A 89 11.69 -8.11 3.58
C MET A 89 12.45 -6.96 2.92
N LYS A 90 13.78 -7.03 3.00
CA LYS A 90 14.65 -6.02 2.40
C LYS A 90 15.79 -6.69 1.64
N ILE A 91 15.98 -6.29 0.39
CA ILE A 91 17.15 -6.67 -0.40
C ILE A 91 18.32 -5.81 0.06
N SER A 92 19.46 -6.45 0.34
CA SER A 92 20.68 -5.72 0.68
C SER A 92 21.15 -4.89 -0.52
N ILE A 93 21.28 -3.58 -0.34
CA ILE A 93 21.82 -2.66 -1.36
C ILE A 93 23.24 -3.09 -1.75
N THR A 94 24.08 -3.43 -0.78
CA THR A 94 25.45 -3.88 -1.03
C THR A 94 25.51 -5.18 -1.82
N ALA A 95 24.48 -6.04 -1.72
CA ALA A 95 24.37 -7.22 -2.56
C ALA A 95 23.97 -6.84 -4.00
N LEU A 96 22.96 -5.97 -4.16
CA LEU A 96 22.51 -5.46 -5.46
C LEU A 96 23.63 -4.75 -6.24
N GLU A 97 24.50 -4.01 -5.55
CA GLU A 97 25.65 -3.33 -6.15
C GLU A 97 26.64 -4.27 -6.85
N LYS A 98 26.71 -5.53 -6.38
CA LYS A 98 27.64 -6.54 -6.89
C LYS A 98 27.03 -7.42 -7.98
N LEU A 99 25.73 -7.28 -8.26
CA LEU A 99 25.07 -8.05 -9.30
C LEU A 99 25.25 -7.37 -10.65
N ASN A 100 25.56 -8.19 -11.66
CA ASN A 100 25.58 -7.78 -13.05
C ASN A 100 24.23 -8.02 -13.71
N PHE A 101 23.88 -7.10 -14.61
CA PHE A 101 22.68 -7.13 -15.43
C PHE A 101 23.03 -6.81 -16.89
N TYR A 102 22.16 -7.22 -17.81
CA TYR A 102 22.18 -6.81 -19.20
C TYR A 102 21.22 -5.65 -19.42
N CYS A 103 21.71 -4.61 -20.09
CA CYS A 103 20.90 -3.63 -20.76
C CYS A 103 20.38 -4.23 -22.08
N PRO A 104 19.18 -3.85 -22.58
CA PRO A 104 18.67 -4.33 -23.87
C PRO A 104 19.56 -3.99 -25.08
N CYS A 105 20.51 -3.06 -24.94
CA CYS A 105 21.53 -2.79 -25.97
C CYS A 105 22.63 -3.86 -26.06
N GLY A 106 22.65 -4.82 -25.13
CA GLY A 106 23.67 -5.85 -25.00
C GLY A 106 24.81 -5.53 -24.02
N MET A 107 24.86 -4.33 -23.45
CA MET A 107 25.88 -4.00 -22.44
C MET A 107 25.61 -4.76 -21.13
N GLU A 108 26.63 -5.46 -20.64
CA GLU A 108 26.66 -6.05 -19.29
C GLU A 108 27.31 -5.08 -18.30
N GLY A 109 26.76 -4.98 -17.10
CA GLY A 109 27.41 -4.26 -16.00
C GLY A 109 26.62 -4.29 -14.71
N THR A 110 27.23 -3.76 -13.66
CA THR A 110 26.55 -3.48 -12.39
C THR A 110 25.49 -2.37 -12.56
N LEU A 111 24.55 -2.24 -11.62
CA LEU A 111 23.56 -1.15 -11.67
C LEU A 111 24.21 0.25 -11.75
N LYS A 112 25.37 0.45 -11.11
CA LYS A 112 26.10 1.72 -11.15
C LYS A 112 26.67 2.00 -12.55
N GLU A 113 27.27 0.99 -13.18
CA GLU A 113 27.82 1.10 -14.54
C GLU A 113 26.70 1.29 -15.57
N LEU A 114 25.61 0.52 -15.45
CA LEU A 114 24.45 0.62 -16.34
C LEU A 114 23.75 1.97 -16.25
N ARG A 115 23.68 2.57 -15.05
CA ARG A 115 23.19 3.93 -14.87
C ARG A 115 24.06 4.94 -15.62
N GLN A 116 25.39 4.83 -15.54
CA GLN A 116 26.29 5.74 -16.25
C GLN A 116 26.18 5.52 -17.77
N HIS A 117 26.15 4.27 -18.20
CA HIS A 117 25.94 3.89 -19.60
C HIS A 117 24.63 4.45 -20.17
N ARG A 118 23.57 4.51 -19.37
CA ARG A 118 22.27 5.03 -19.83
C ARG A 118 22.34 6.45 -20.39
N LYS A 119 23.29 7.29 -19.96
CA LYS A 119 23.47 8.64 -20.51
C LYS A 119 23.85 8.61 -21.99
N GLU A 120 24.48 7.52 -22.44
CA GLU A 120 25.01 7.33 -23.78
C GLU A 120 24.19 6.29 -24.58
N CYS A 121 23.41 5.46 -23.88
CA CYS A 121 22.58 4.40 -24.47
C CYS A 121 21.31 4.95 -25.13
N ARG A 122 21.19 4.75 -26.45
CA ARG A 122 20.04 5.22 -27.25
C ARG A 122 18.86 4.24 -27.30
N VAL A 123 18.93 3.09 -26.60
CA VAL A 123 17.91 2.04 -26.70
C VAL A 123 16.59 2.43 -26.01
N THR A 124 16.59 3.45 -25.16
CA THR A 124 15.42 3.83 -24.36
C THR A 124 14.33 4.65 -25.04
N GLU A 125 14.50 5.13 -26.28
CA GLU A 125 13.48 6.00 -26.93
C GLU A 125 12.58 5.30 -27.95
N LYS A 126 13.01 4.17 -28.54
CA LYS A 126 12.29 3.56 -29.67
C LYS A 126 11.27 2.47 -29.32
N MET A 127 11.24 1.97 -28.09
CA MET A 127 10.34 0.84 -27.73
C MET A 127 8.98 1.24 -27.12
N TYR A 128 8.78 2.53 -26.78
CA TYR A 128 7.49 3.02 -26.23
C TYR A 128 6.82 4.11 -27.09
N SER A 129 7.41 4.42 -28.26
CA SER A 129 6.74 5.18 -29.32
C SER A 129 6.04 4.20 -30.26
N SER A 130 4.73 4.36 -30.47
CA SER A 130 3.94 3.59 -31.42
C SER A 130 4.61 3.54 -32.81
N PRO A 131 4.44 2.46 -33.59
CA PRO A 131 5.15 2.30 -34.85
C PRO A 131 4.62 3.28 -35.90
N THR A 132 5.40 4.31 -36.20
CA THR A 132 5.36 5.00 -37.49
C THR A 132 6.48 4.44 -38.36
N THR A 133 6.07 3.75 -39.41
CA THR A 133 6.89 3.37 -40.55
C THR A 133 7.56 4.60 -41.15
N GLU A 134 8.90 4.66 -41.12
CA GLU A 134 9.66 5.32 -42.18
C GLU A 134 11.12 4.82 -42.24
N SER A 135 11.54 4.67 -43.48
CA SER A 135 12.82 4.15 -43.97
C SER A 135 13.92 5.21 -43.89
N LEU A 136 15.20 4.79 -43.74
CA LEU A 136 16.36 5.17 -44.59
C LEU A 136 17.73 5.09 -43.86
N THR A 137 18.58 4.21 -44.40
CA THR A 137 20.03 4.31 -44.74
C THR A 137 21.00 5.23 -43.96
N GLY A 138 22.16 4.66 -43.56
CA GLY A 138 23.48 5.23 -43.88
C GLY A 138 24.61 5.19 -42.82
N ILE A 139 25.68 4.41 -43.08
CA ILE A 139 27.17 4.67 -43.04
C ILE A 139 27.76 5.29 -41.73
N ALA A 140 28.89 4.93 -41.10
CA ALA A 140 30.20 4.41 -41.53
C ALA A 140 31.05 3.86 -40.36
N ASP A 141 32.09 3.11 -40.72
CA ASP A 141 33.25 2.63 -39.96
C ASP A 141 34.04 3.71 -39.20
N SER A 142 34.73 3.31 -38.12
CA SER A 142 36.09 3.80 -37.81
C SER A 142 36.81 2.90 -36.80
N THR A 143 37.83 2.21 -37.30
CA THR A 143 38.96 1.57 -36.61
C THR A 143 39.86 2.59 -35.90
N SER A 144 40.36 2.26 -34.71
CA SER A 144 41.64 2.77 -34.21
C SER A 144 42.36 1.75 -33.31
N SER A 145 43.67 1.73 -33.46
CA SER A 145 44.65 0.76 -32.95
C SER A 145 45.57 1.39 -31.89
N GLY A 146 46.10 0.56 -30.99
CA GLY A 146 47.24 0.88 -30.10
C GLY A 146 46.93 0.54 -28.63
N GLU A 147 47.80 -0.01 -27.80
CA GLU A 147 49.21 -0.39 -27.86
C GLU A 147 49.44 -1.50 -26.80
N ALA A 148 50.41 -2.38 -27.04
CA ALA A 148 50.73 -3.51 -26.17
C ALA A 148 51.58 -3.08 -24.96
N SER A 149 51.14 -3.42 -23.75
CA SER A 149 51.96 -3.39 -22.54
C SER A 149 52.10 -4.81 -21.99
N SER A 150 53.32 -5.33 -22.12
CA SER A 150 53.80 -6.61 -21.62
C SER A 150 53.67 -6.69 -20.10
N SER A 151 52.57 -7.27 -19.62
CA SER A 151 52.36 -7.62 -18.21
C SER A 151 52.51 -9.12 -18.04
N ARG A 152 53.33 -9.52 -17.05
CA ARG A 152 53.62 -10.90 -16.66
C ARG A 152 52.30 -11.66 -16.46
N MET A 153 51.96 -12.54 -17.41
CA MET A 153 50.84 -13.47 -17.28
C MET A 153 51.15 -14.43 -16.12
N MET A 154 50.50 -14.20 -14.97
CA MET A 154 50.24 -15.31 -14.05
C MET A 154 49.35 -16.30 -14.78
N ASP A 155 49.76 -17.56 -14.76
CA ASP A 155 49.09 -18.66 -15.44
C ASP A 155 47.60 -18.66 -15.08
N ALA A 156 46.73 -18.57 -16.10
CA ALA A 156 45.29 -18.40 -15.91
C ALA A 156 44.71 -19.55 -15.08
N ASP A 157 45.33 -20.72 -15.15
CA ASP A 157 44.97 -21.91 -14.39
C ASP A 157 45.26 -21.76 -12.88
N SER A 158 46.33 -21.04 -12.51
CA SER A 158 46.63 -20.74 -11.11
C SER A 158 45.63 -19.75 -10.51
N ILE A 159 45.18 -18.77 -11.30
CA ILE A 159 44.15 -17.82 -10.87
C ILE A 159 42.81 -18.55 -10.70
N ALA A 160 42.43 -19.40 -11.65
CA ALA A 160 41.20 -20.18 -11.59
C ALA A 160 41.16 -21.13 -10.38
N ALA A 161 42.29 -21.78 -10.06
CA ALA A 161 42.40 -22.64 -8.88
C ALA A 161 42.22 -21.85 -7.57
N ASN A 162 42.89 -20.70 -7.43
CA ASN A 162 42.77 -19.86 -6.24
C ASN A 162 41.36 -19.29 -6.06
N VAL A 163 40.70 -18.90 -7.16
CA VAL A 163 39.30 -18.43 -7.13
C VAL A 163 38.36 -19.55 -6.69
N LYS A 164 38.56 -20.78 -7.19
CA LYS A 164 37.75 -21.93 -6.81
C LYS A 164 37.89 -22.29 -5.33
N GLU A 165 39.12 -22.28 -4.81
CA GLU A 165 39.39 -22.54 -3.39
C GLU A 165 38.77 -21.46 -2.49
N THR A 166 38.92 -20.18 -2.88
CA THR A 166 38.30 -19.06 -2.16
C THR A 166 36.78 -19.17 -2.13
N LEU A 167 36.16 -19.55 -3.26
CA LEU A 167 34.70 -19.73 -3.32
C LEU A 167 34.21 -20.89 -2.46
N LEU A 168 34.97 -21.99 -2.36
CA LEU A 168 34.61 -23.13 -1.50
C LEU A 168 34.65 -22.74 -0.02
N ILE A 169 35.67 -22.00 0.41
CA ILE A 169 35.78 -21.51 1.80
C ILE A 169 34.62 -20.56 2.13
N GLU A 170 34.29 -19.64 1.23
CA GLU A 170 33.17 -18.71 1.44
C GLU A 170 31.82 -19.43 1.44
N LEU A 171 31.63 -20.46 0.61
CA LEU A 171 30.41 -21.25 0.58
C LEU A 171 30.21 -22.04 1.88
N GLN A 172 31.27 -22.67 2.41
CA GLN A 172 31.23 -23.33 3.72
C GLN A 172 30.91 -22.34 4.84
N ARG A 173 31.52 -21.15 4.82
CA ARG A 173 31.23 -20.11 5.82
C ARG A 173 29.77 -19.66 5.79
N VAL A 174 29.19 -19.50 4.61
CA VAL A 174 27.77 -19.13 4.45
C VAL A 174 26.87 -20.26 4.92
N GLU A 175 27.22 -21.52 4.64
CA GLU A 175 26.47 -22.69 5.12
C GLU A 175 26.44 -22.75 6.66
N GLU A 176 27.59 -22.57 7.31
CA GLU A 176 27.69 -22.51 8.78
C GLU A 176 26.89 -21.32 9.37
N ASP A 177 26.95 -20.13 8.77
CA ASP A 177 26.16 -18.97 9.21
C ASP A 177 24.65 -19.22 9.08
N ILE A 178 24.20 -19.88 8.01
CA ILE A 178 22.79 -20.26 7.83
C ILE A 178 22.37 -21.27 8.91
N VAL A 179 23.16 -22.31 9.15
CA VAL A 179 22.87 -23.33 10.18
C VAL A 179 22.77 -22.67 11.57
N ASN A 180 23.75 -21.84 11.94
CA ASN A 180 23.75 -21.11 13.21
C ASN A 180 22.52 -20.21 13.38
N ARG A 181 22.08 -19.51 12.32
CA ARG A 181 20.86 -18.68 12.38
C ARG A 181 19.59 -19.52 12.53
N LEU A 182 19.54 -20.68 11.87
CA LEU A 182 18.41 -21.60 12.01
C LEU A 182 18.35 -22.20 13.42
N GLU A 183 19.49 -22.56 14.02
CA GLU A 183 19.55 -23.04 15.40
C GLU A 183 19.12 -21.97 16.41
N MET A 184 19.57 -20.72 16.25
CA MET A 184 19.11 -19.61 17.10
C MET A 184 17.60 -19.36 16.98
N ARG A 185 17.05 -19.40 15.75
CA ARG A 185 15.61 -19.27 15.53
C ARG A 185 14.84 -20.43 16.16
N ARG A 186 15.34 -21.66 16.01
CA ARG A 186 14.74 -22.85 16.64
C ARG A 186 14.71 -22.70 18.16
N ALA A 187 15.80 -22.30 18.79
CA ALA A 187 15.86 -22.09 20.24
C ALA A 187 14.86 -21.01 20.70
N SER A 188 14.74 -19.90 19.95
CA SER A 188 13.77 -18.84 20.22
C SER A 188 12.32 -19.34 20.14
N VAL A 189 11.98 -20.15 19.13
CA VAL A 189 10.64 -20.76 19.00
C VAL A 189 10.39 -21.75 20.14
N GLU A 190 11.37 -22.57 20.51
CA GLU A 190 11.26 -23.50 21.65
C GLU A 190 11.05 -22.77 23.00
N ASP A 191 11.62 -21.57 23.17
CA ASP A 191 11.34 -20.70 24.32
C ASP A 191 9.91 -20.13 24.30
N GLN A 192 9.45 -19.65 23.15
CA GLN A 192 8.07 -19.15 22.99
C GLN A 192 7.03 -20.25 23.27
N VAL A 193 7.24 -21.46 22.74
CA VAL A 193 6.37 -22.62 23.00
C VAL A 193 6.33 -22.95 24.49
N ARG A 194 7.48 -22.93 25.18
CA ARG A 194 7.55 -23.14 26.64
C ARG A 194 6.78 -22.07 27.42
N ASP A 195 6.82 -20.81 26.99
CA ASP A 195 6.05 -19.73 27.60
C ASP A 195 4.53 -19.91 27.40
N CYS A 196 4.10 -20.28 26.20
CA CYS A 196 2.70 -20.60 25.90
C CYS A 196 2.18 -21.76 26.75
N ILE A 197 2.94 -22.86 26.88
CA ILE A 197 2.57 -24.00 27.73
C ILE A 197 2.40 -23.55 29.19
N ARG A 198 3.29 -22.69 29.68
CA ARG A 198 3.19 -22.12 31.04
C ARG A 198 1.91 -21.31 31.24
N LYS A 199 1.56 -20.44 30.27
CA LYS A 199 0.34 -19.62 30.30
C LYS A 199 -0.93 -20.48 30.28
N ILE A 200 -0.95 -21.54 29.46
CA ILE A 200 -2.07 -22.50 29.43
C ILE A 200 -2.26 -23.14 30.81
N GLY A 201 -1.17 -23.61 31.44
CA GLY A 201 -1.26 -24.20 32.79
C GLY A 201 -1.81 -23.24 33.85
N ILE A 202 -1.48 -21.94 33.78
CA ILE A 202 -2.05 -20.92 34.68
C ILE A 202 -3.55 -20.76 34.46
N LEU A 203 -4.00 -20.71 33.20
CA LEU A 203 -5.42 -20.58 32.86
C LEU A 203 -6.23 -21.81 33.27
N GLU A 204 -5.68 -23.02 33.10
CA GLU A 204 -6.32 -24.26 33.55
C GLU A 204 -6.47 -24.32 35.07
N ALA A 205 -5.47 -23.85 35.82
CA ALA A 205 -5.55 -23.74 37.27
C ALA A 205 -6.65 -22.75 37.71
N GLU A 206 -6.73 -21.59 37.04
CA GLU A 206 -7.76 -20.57 37.33
C GLU A 206 -9.17 -21.05 36.99
N LEU A 207 -9.34 -21.73 35.84
CA LEU A 207 -10.61 -22.34 35.47
C LEU A 207 -11.06 -23.39 36.50
N THR A 208 -10.12 -24.19 37.00
CA THR A 208 -10.38 -25.19 38.05
C THR A 208 -10.79 -24.52 39.36
N ARG A 209 -10.12 -23.42 39.75
CA ARG A 209 -10.48 -22.60 40.92
C ARG A 209 -11.90 -22.04 40.80
N LEU A 210 -12.24 -21.43 39.67
CA LEU A 210 -13.57 -20.87 39.42
C LEU A 210 -14.67 -21.93 39.43
N ARG A 211 -14.40 -23.13 38.90
CA ARG A 211 -15.34 -24.27 38.96
C ARG A 211 -15.59 -24.70 40.41
N ALA A 212 -14.55 -24.79 41.24
CA ALA A 212 -14.70 -25.13 42.65
C ALA A 212 -15.48 -24.06 43.44
N GLU A 213 -15.22 -22.78 43.21
CA GLU A 213 -15.99 -21.67 43.80
C GLU A 213 -17.47 -21.72 43.40
N ASN A 214 -17.75 -21.99 42.13
CA ASN A 214 -19.13 -22.07 41.65
C ASN A 214 -19.87 -23.29 42.24
N GLN A 215 -19.17 -24.41 42.41
CA GLN A 215 -19.73 -25.59 43.06
C GLN A 215 -20.04 -25.35 44.54
N GLN A 216 -19.20 -24.58 45.26
CA GLN A 216 -19.48 -24.15 46.65
C GLN A 216 -20.67 -23.17 46.74
N ARG A 217 -20.88 -22.32 45.74
CA ARG A 217 -22.04 -21.41 45.71
C ARG A 217 -23.37 -22.15 45.53
N ASN A 218 -23.35 -23.32 44.88
CA ASN A 218 -24.54 -24.12 44.60
C ASN A 218 -25.03 -25.02 45.77
N THR A 219 -24.40 -24.98 46.95
CA THR A 219 -24.81 -25.83 48.10
C THR A 219 -25.77 -25.17 49.11
N ASN A 220 -26.29 -23.96 48.84
CA ASN A 220 -27.33 -23.33 49.67
C ASN A 220 -28.64 -23.15 48.86
N PRO A 221 -29.61 -24.09 48.94
CA PRO A 221 -30.75 -24.12 48.02
C PRO A 221 -31.85 -23.09 48.34
N THR A 222 -31.83 -22.45 49.51
CA THR A 222 -33.03 -21.78 50.04
C THR A 222 -33.12 -20.28 49.77
N THR A 223 -32.11 -19.67 49.15
CA THR A 223 -32.13 -18.24 48.75
C THR A 223 -31.90 -18.03 47.25
N LEU A 224 -31.76 -19.11 46.47
CA LEU A 224 -31.42 -19.04 45.05
C LEU A 224 -32.63 -18.72 44.16
N VAL A 225 -33.85 -19.13 44.53
CA VAL A 225 -35.04 -18.91 43.68
C VAL A 225 -35.40 -17.43 43.61
N ASP A 226 -35.34 -16.70 44.74
CA ASP A 226 -35.66 -15.27 44.75
C ASP A 226 -34.54 -14.41 44.13
N MET A 227 -33.26 -14.82 44.26
CA MET A 227 -32.16 -14.17 43.55
C MET A 227 -32.17 -14.47 42.05
N ILE A 228 -32.48 -15.71 41.63
CA ILE A 228 -32.58 -16.05 40.21
C ILE A 228 -33.75 -15.32 39.57
N VAL A 229 -34.89 -15.10 40.25
CA VAL A 229 -36.01 -14.33 39.67
C VAL A 229 -35.63 -12.85 39.50
N LEU A 230 -34.90 -12.25 40.45
CA LEU A 230 -34.45 -10.85 40.35
C LEU A 230 -33.28 -10.64 39.39
N ASP A 231 -32.31 -11.56 39.35
CA ASP A 231 -31.19 -11.51 38.38
C ASP A 231 -31.62 -11.95 36.99
N THR A 232 -32.60 -12.84 36.83
CA THR A 232 -33.16 -13.15 35.50
C THR A 232 -33.98 -11.96 34.98
N GLN A 233 -34.65 -11.18 35.84
CA GLN A 233 -35.29 -9.93 35.42
C GLN A 233 -34.27 -8.84 35.06
N ARG A 234 -33.22 -8.62 35.86
CA ARG A 234 -32.15 -7.65 35.55
C ARG A 234 -31.32 -8.05 34.33
N ASN A 235 -30.97 -9.33 34.22
CA ASN A 235 -30.26 -9.85 33.06
C ASN A 235 -31.18 -9.92 31.84
N SER A 236 -32.49 -10.13 31.96
CA SER A 236 -33.39 -10.03 30.79
C SER A 236 -33.50 -8.61 30.24
N LEU A 237 -33.36 -7.58 31.09
CA LEU A 237 -33.33 -6.18 30.67
C LEU A 237 -31.97 -5.79 30.11
N ALA A 238 -30.86 -6.26 30.70
CA ALA A 238 -29.51 -6.05 30.18
C ALA A 238 -29.27 -6.82 28.88
N ILE A 239 -29.73 -8.07 28.79
CA ILE A 239 -29.69 -8.89 27.57
C ILE A 239 -30.67 -8.33 26.54
N ARG A 240 -31.88 -7.86 26.89
CA ARG A 240 -32.72 -7.13 25.91
C ARG A 240 -32.12 -5.80 25.48
N ASN A 241 -31.36 -5.10 26.32
CA ASN A 241 -30.65 -3.89 25.91
C ASN A 241 -29.46 -4.21 25.01
N ILE A 242 -28.72 -5.27 25.31
CA ILE A 242 -27.61 -5.76 24.47
C ILE A 242 -28.17 -6.32 23.16
N GLU A 243 -29.24 -7.11 23.18
CA GLU A 243 -29.94 -7.61 22.00
C GLU A 243 -30.62 -6.49 21.20
N GLN A 244 -31.19 -5.46 21.85
CA GLN A 244 -31.68 -4.25 21.16
C GLN A 244 -30.55 -3.41 20.60
N GLN A 245 -29.37 -3.37 21.24
CA GLN A 245 -28.19 -2.70 20.68
C GLN A 245 -27.53 -3.52 19.58
N MET A 246 -27.55 -4.85 19.67
CA MET A 246 -27.07 -5.77 18.63
C MET A 246 -28.02 -5.87 17.44
N THR A 247 -29.34 -5.74 17.64
CA THR A 247 -30.32 -5.58 16.55
C THR A 247 -30.36 -4.16 15.98
N ARG A 248 -29.74 -3.18 16.66
CA ARG A 248 -29.52 -1.81 16.14
C ARG A 248 -28.22 -1.66 15.35
N LEU A 249 -27.30 -2.62 15.41
CA LEU A 249 -26.17 -2.71 14.47
C LEU A 249 -26.74 -3.16 13.10
N PRO A 250 -26.78 -2.30 12.08
CA PRO A 250 -27.17 -2.74 10.75
C PRO A 250 -26.04 -3.62 10.23
N PHE A 251 -26.38 -4.85 9.85
CA PHE A 251 -25.47 -5.95 9.53
C PHE A 251 -24.81 -6.61 10.75
N VAL A 252 -25.26 -7.84 11.01
CA VAL A 252 -24.34 -8.89 11.45
C VAL A 252 -23.28 -8.99 10.33
N ALA A 253 -22.16 -8.30 10.53
CA ALA A 253 -20.92 -8.57 9.83
C ALA A 253 -20.66 -10.06 10.00
N ASN A 254 -20.84 -10.85 8.94
CA ASN A 254 -20.73 -12.31 8.98
C ASN A 254 -19.27 -12.78 9.19
N SER A 255 -18.33 -11.85 9.34
CA SER A 255 -16.91 -12.10 9.43
C SER A 255 -16.21 -11.02 10.28
N ARG A 256 -15.11 -11.38 10.96
CA ARG A 256 -14.24 -10.46 11.72
C ARG A 256 -13.71 -9.35 10.79
N GLU A 257 -13.50 -9.69 9.53
CA GLU A 257 -13.04 -8.81 8.46
C GLU A 257 -14.01 -7.67 8.15
N ASP A 258 -15.32 -7.90 8.22
CA ASP A 258 -16.32 -6.87 7.98
C ASP A 258 -16.40 -5.87 9.14
N ILE A 259 -16.17 -6.32 10.38
CA ILE A 259 -16.07 -5.45 11.56
C ILE A 259 -14.82 -4.57 11.46
N ILE A 260 -13.66 -5.15 11.10
CA ILE A 260 -12.41 -4.38 10.94
C ILE A 260 -12.55 -3.37 9.80
N ARG A 261 -13.09 -3.77 8.64
CA ARG A 261 -13.36 -2.83 7.53
C ARG A 261 -14.31 -1.72 7.96
N TRP A 262 -15.32 -2.02 8.76
CA TRP A 262 -16.20 -1.02 9.33
C TRP A 262 -15.43 -0.06 10.25
N VAL A 263 -14.70 -0.54 11.25
CA VAL A 263 -13.93 0.30 12.20
C VAL A 263 -12.87 1.15 11.49
N VAL A 264 -12.13 0.59 10.53
CA VAL A 264 -11.11 1.32 9.78
C VAL A 264 -11.75 2.43 8.93
N ARG A 265 -12.84 2.12 8.21
CA ARG A 265 -13.55 3.15 7.44
C ARG A 265 -14.10 4.25 8.36
N HIS A 266 -14.64 3.90 9.53
CA HIS A 266 -15.25 4.86 10.45
C HIS A 266 -14.22 5.71 11.19
N SER A 267 -12.96 5.29 11.25
CA SER A 267 -11.85 6.03 11.86
C SER A 267 -10.95 6.76 10.86
N ALA A 268 -11.11 6.50 9.55
CA ALA A 268 -10.31 7.14 8.51
C ALA A 268 -10.49 8.66 8.52
N GLN A 269 -9.38 9.38 8.76
CA GLN A 269 -9.34 10.85 8.64
C GLN A 269 -9.03 11.30 7.22
N SER A 270 -8.65 10.39 6.33
CA SER A 270 -8.36 10.70 4.94
C SER A 270 -8.94 9.66 3.99
N VAL A 271 -9.29 10.09 2.78
CA VAL A 271 -9.70 9.22 1.68
C VAL A 271 -8.98 9.63 0.40
N LEU A 272 -8.66 8.67 -0.46
CA LEU A 272 -8.12 8.89 -1.80
C LEU A 272 -9.11 8.34 -2.84
N LEU A 273 -9.47 9.17 -3.81
CA LEU A 273 -10.50 8.91 -4.82
C LEU A 273 -9.92 9.18 -6.21
N TRP A 274 -10.24 8.32 -7.18
CA TRP A 274 -9.70 8.43 -8.54
C TRP A 274 -10.78 8.83 -9.54
N PHE A 275 -10.59 9.94 -10.25
CA PHE A 275 -11.55 10.45 -11.21
C PHE A 275 -10.97 10.56 -12.63
N ASN A 276 -11.77 10.24 -13.63
CA ASN A 276 -11.40 10.37 -15.04
C ASN A 276 -11.74 11.77 -15.57
N VAL A 277 -10.87 12.73 -15.32
CA VAL A 277 -11.05 14.13 -15.75
C VAL A 277 -11.04 14.25 -17.27
N LYS A 278 -10.30 13.39 -17.98
CA LYS A 278 -10.34 13.36 -19.46
C LYS A 278 -11.73 13.02 -20.01
N LYS A 279 -12.45 12.08 -19.38
CA LYS A 279 -13.84 11.76 -19.72
C LYS A 279 -14.76 12.97 -19.50
N LEU A 280 -14.60 13.68 -18.39
CA LEU A 280 -15.37 14.91 -18.12
C LEU A 280 -15.12 15.99 -19.17
N LEU A 281 -13.86 16.21 -19.55
CA LEU A 281 -13.53 17.16 -20.60
C LEU A 281 -14.12 16.79 -21.94
N GLN A 282 -14.13 15.49 -22.28
CA GLN A 282 -14.78 15.01 -23.49
C GLN A 282 -16.30 15.23 -23.45
N GLN A 283 -16.95 14.99 -22.31
CA GLN A 283 -18.38 15.25 -22.13
C GLN A 283 -18.70 16.74 -22.26
N MET A 284 -17.95 17.62 -21.58
CA MET A 284 -18.13 19.07 -21.69
C MET A 284 -17.91 19.56 -23.12
N ASN A 285 -16.87 19.08 -23.81
CA ASN A 285 -16.60 19.48 -25.20
C ASN A 285 -17.67 18.98 -26.17
N ARG A 286 -18.31 17.83 -25.90
CA ARG A 286 -19.41 17.31 -26.72
C ARG A 286 -20.72 18.07 -26.48
N ASN A 287 -21.01 18.39 -25.23
CA ASN A 287 -22.31 18.96 -24.85
C ASN A 287 -22.33 20.49 -24.86
N GLY A 288 -21.16 21.13 -24.80
CA GLY A 288 -21.04 22.60 -24.64
C GLY A 288 -21.48 23.11 -23.26
N SER A 289 -21.78 22.22 -22.32
CA SER A 289 -22.22 22.52 -20.95
C SER A 289 -21.24 21.97 -19.92
N PRO A 290 -21.23 22.50 -18.68
CA PRO A 290 -20.49 21.89 -17.59
C PRO A 290 -20.77 20.39 -17.48
N ALA A 291 -19.74 19.63 -17.12
CA ALA A 291 -19.81 18.18 -16.97
C ALA A 291 -19.45 17.78 -15.54
N THR A 292 -20.22 16.88 -14.97
CA THR A 292 -20.03 16.37 -13.60
C THR A 292 -19.72 14.88 -13.64
N SER A 293 -18.83 14.42 -12.76
CA SER A 293 -18.55 12.99 -12.60
C SER A 293 -19.69 12.29 -11.88
N ASP A 294 -19.66 10.97 -11.93
CA ASP A 294 -20.43 10.15 -11.00
C ASP A 294 -19.94 10.42 -9.56
N ASP A 295 -20.85 10.29 -8.58
CA ASP A 295 -20.53 10.42 -7.16
C ASP A 295 -19.68 9.22 -6.72
N GLN A 296 -18.64 9.47 -5.93
CA GLN A 296 -17.92 8.43 -5.18
C GLN A 296 -18.24 8.59 -3.68
N GLU A 297 -18.64 7.49 -3.06
CA GLU A 297 -18.93 7.45 -1.63
C GLU A 297 -17.66 7.24 -0.81
N ALA A 298 -17.54 7.98 0.29
CA ALA A 298 -16.41 7.94 1.19
C ALA A 298 -16.88 8.11 2.64
N LEU A 299 -16.11 7.56 3.58
CA LEU A 299 -16.33 7.78 5.00
C LEU A 299 -15.18 8.64 5.54
N LEU A 300 -15.49 9.85 6.01
CA LEU A 300 -14.52 10.86 6.42
C LEU A 300 -14.73 11.25 7.88
N GLY A 301 -13.84 10.81 8.76
CA GLY A 301 -13.95 11.08 10.19
C GLY A 301 -15.25 10.57 10.81
N GLY A 302 -15.77 9.45 10.29
CA GLY A 302 -17.05 8.86 10.68
C GLY A 302 -18.28 9.42 9.96
N TYR A 303 -18.13 10.44 9.09
CA TYR A 303 -19.22 11.04 8.32
C TYR A 303 -19.30 10.45 6.92
N PRO A 304 -20.44 9.86 6.54
CA PRO A 304 -20.61 9.34 5.20
C PRO A 304 -20.85 10.49 4.22
N CYS A 305 -19.98 10.55 3.23
CA CYS A 305 -19.88 11.65 2.28
C CYS A 305 -19.95 11.13 0.84
N ARG A 306 -20.39 12.00 -0.06
CA ARG A 306 -20.27 11.82 -1.51
C ARG A 306 -19.35 12.89 -2.05
N VAL A 307 -18.51 12.52 -3.00
CA VAL A 307 -17.55 13.40 -3.66
C VAL A 307 -17.74 13.27 -5.16
N HIS A 308 -17.77 14.40 -5.86
CA HIS A 308 -17.67 14.41 -7.30
C HIS A 308 -16.81 15.57 -7.78
N LEU A 309 -16.43 15.49 -9.05
CA LEU A 309 -15.76 16.56 -9.77
C LEU A 309 -16.70 17.19 -10.77
N ALA A 310 -16.60 18.51 -10.96
CA ALA A 310 -17.26 19.19 -12.06
C ALA A 310 -16.24 19.98 -12.86
N VAL A 311 -16.39 20.00 -14.18
CA VAL A 311 -15.64 20.89 -15.07
C VAL A 311 -16.62 21.90 -15.65
N GLY A 312 -16.31 23.18 -15.50
CA GLY A 312 -17.14 24.28 -15.98
C GLY A 312 -16.30 25.49 -16.40
N PHE A 313 -16.99 26.59 -16.70
CA PHE A 313 -16.36 27.87 -16.98
C PHE A 313 -16.50 28.80 -15.77
N VAL A 314 -15.38 29.30 -15.26
CA VAL A 314 -15.33 30.38 -14.27
C VAL A 314 -14.53 31.50 -14.90
N GLU A 315 -15.14 32.69 -15.03
CA GLU A 315 -14.53 33.86 -15.68
C GLU A 315 -13.95 33.56 -17.09
N GLY A 316 -14.65 32.72 -17.86
CA GLY A 316 -14.24 32.33 -19.22
C GLY A 316 -13.13 31.28 -19.28
N ARG A 317 -12.61 30.80 -18.14
CA ARG A 317 -11.59 29.74 -18.08
C ARG A 317 -12.21 28.41 -17.69
N LYS A 318 -11.70 27.32 -18.28
CA LYS A 318 -12.11 25.95 -17.92
C LYS A 318 -11.49 25.60 -16.56
N MET A 319 -12.32 25.45 -15.54
CA MET A 319 -11.89 25.09 -14.19
C MET A 319 -12.42 23.71 -13.82
N LEU A 320 -11.62 22.96 -13.06
CA LEU A 320 -12.03 21.78 -12.33
C LEU A 320 -12.42 22.23 -10.92
N GLY A 321 -13.63 21.89 -10.49
CA GLY A 321 -14.09 22.03 -9.12
C GLY A 321 -14.22 20.68 -8.42
N VAL A 322 -13.99 20.69 -7.11
CA VAL A 322 -14.13 19.51 -6.23
C VAL A 322 -15.26 19.78 -5.25
N TYR A 323 -16.24 18.88 -5.20
CA TYR A 323 -17.43 19.06 -4.37
C TYR A 323 -17.62 17.86 -3.44
N ILE A 324 -18.02 18.15 -2.21
CA ILE A 324 -18.35 17.16 -1.20
C ILE A 324 -19.71 17.47 -0.58
N GLY A 325 -20.50 16.44 -0.34
CA GLY A 325 -21.78 16.54 0.35
C GLY A 325 -22.01 15.32 1.22
N THR A 326 -23.10 15.33 1.96
CA THR A 326 -23.47 14.21 2.81
C THR A 326 -24.12 13.11 1.98
N SER A 327 -23.86 11.86 2.35
CA SER A 327 -24.59 10.71 1.80
C SER A 327 -25.78 10.36 2.71
N ASN A 328 -26.65 9.47 2.24
CA ASN A 328 -27.80 8.99 3.01
C ASN A 328 -27.45 7.76 3.85
N GLU A 329 -26.18 7.33 3.85
CA GLU A 329 -25.74 6.23 4.70
C GLU A 329 -25.82 6.62 6.17
N ARG A 330 -25.94 5.60 7.03
CA ARG A 330 -26.01 5.81 8.47
C ARG A 330 -24.64 6.27 8.99
N SER A 331 -24.65 7.34 9.76
CA SER A 331 -23.47 7.89 10.43
C SER A 331 -23.51 7.58 11.92
N SER A 332 -22.36 7.25 12.51
CA SER A 332 -22.18 7.23 13.97
C SER A 332 -21.73 8.59 14.52
N ALA A 333 -21.39 9.54 13.65
CA ALA A 333 -20.89 10.86 14.04
C ALA A 333 -22.03 11.87 14.26
N ASP A 334 -21.81 12.81 15.19
CA ASP A 334 -22.77 13.86 15.51
C ASP A 334 -22.88 14.89 14.38
N TRP A 335 -24.11 15.29 14.08
CA TRP A 335 -24.42 16.32 13.08
C TRP A 335 -24.82 17.65 13.73
N PRO A 336 -24.60 18.81 13.08
CA PRO A 336 -23.92 19.02 11.80
C PRO A 336 -22.43 18.62 11.86
N MET A 337 -21.83 18.33 10.70
CA MET A 337 -20.39 18.05 10.62
C MET A 337 -19.62 19.30 11.09
N LYS A 338 -18.67 19.12 12.01
CA LYS A 338 -17.81 20.19 12.53
C LYS A 338 -16.34 19.83 12.28
N ARG A 339 -15.93 19.94 11.02
CA ARG A 339 -14.60 19.55 10.54
C ARG A 339 -14.05 20.59 9.58
N ARG A 340 -12.73 20.62 9.47
CA ARG A 340 -12.02 21.27 8.37
C ARG A 340 -11.69 20.19 7.35
N LEU A 341 -12.10 20.39 6.11
CA LEU A 341 -11.89 19.46 5.01
C LEU A 341 -10.84 20.02 4.07
N THR A 342 -9.73 19.32 3.92
CA THR A 342 -8.61 19.71 3.07
C THR A 342 -8.61 18.81 1.84
N MET A 343 -8.83 19.40 0.67
CA MET A 343 -8.91 18.73 -0.62
C MET A 343 -7.56 18.86 -1.34
N LYS A 344 -7.06 17.77 -1.89
CA LYS A 344 -5.73 17.71 -2.52
C LYS A 344 -5.79 16.98 -3.84
N ILE A 345 -5.03 17.42 -4.84
CA ILE A 345 -4.66 16.59 -5.99
C ILE A 345 -3.25 16.06 -5.75
N TYR A 346 -3.05 14.76 -5.92
CA TYR A 346 -1.75 14.12 -5.78
C TYR A 346 -1.08 13.88 -7.13
N ASP A 347 0.24 14.04 -7.16
CA ASP A 347 1.06 13.60 -8.30
C ASP A 347 1.36 12.08 -8.24
N ASN A 348 2.23 11.60 -9.13
CA ASN A 348 2.59 10.18 -9.19
C ASN A 348 3.48 9.70 -8.05
N ASP A 349 4.12 10.63 -7.34
CA ASP A 349 5.01 10.34 -6.22
C ASP A 349 4.25 10.41 -4.89
N GLY A 350 2.93 10.66 -4.93
CA GLY A 350 2.09 10.80 -3.75
C GLY A 350 2.30 12.14 -3.04
N THR A 351 2.88 13.14 -3.71
CA THR A 351 3.04 14.49 -3.17
C THR A 351 1.82 15.33 -3.56
N PRO A 352 1.24 16.13 -2.63
CA PRO A 352 0.20 17.10 -2.96
C PRO A 352 0.70 18.10 -4.00
N PHE A 353 0.05 18.15 -5.15
CA PHE A 353 0.33 19.10 -6.24
C PHE A 353 -0.41 20.43 -6.03
N ILE A 354 -1.67 20.36 -5.59
CA ILE A 354 -2.47 21.51 -5.16
C ILE A 354 -3.33 21.08 -3.98
N GLU A 355 -3.56 22.01 -3.07
CA GLU A 355 -4.30 21.83 -1.82
C GLU A 355 -5.12 23.08 -1.55
N ASP A 356 -6.35 22.88 -1.07
CA ASP A 356 -7.21 23.95 -0.57
C ASP A 356 -8.20 23.36 0.45
N ASP A 357 -8.84 24.19 1.25
CA ASP A 357 -9.67 23.72 2.36
C ASP A 357 -10.97 24.50 2.56
N ILE A 358 -11.93 23.82 3.18
CA ILE A 358 -13.23 24.39 3.55
C ILE A 358 -13.54 24.06 5.01
N GLY A 359 -14.14 24.99 5.75
CA GLY A 359 -14.71 24.74 7.06
C GLY A 359 -16.17 24.31 6.94
N THR A 360 -16.55 23.13 7.46
CA THR A 360 -17.96 22.71 7.41
C THR A 360 -18.87 23.54 8.31
N THR A 361 -18.30 24.39 9.16
CA THR A 361 -19.03 25.36 10.00
C THR A 361 -19.17 26.73 9.37
N ASP A 362 -18.55 26.98 8.22
CA ASP A 362 -18.64 28.26 7.54
C ASP A 362 -20.10 28.54 7.17
N PRO A 363 -20.59 29.80 7.26
CA PRO A 363 -22.01 30.10 7.04
C PRO A 363 -22.56 29.60 5.70
N GLU A 364 -21.72 29.59 4.66
CA GLU A 364 -22.05 29.10 3.33
C GLU A 364 -22.04 27.57 3.24
N ALA A 365 -21.04 26.93 3.86
CA ALA A 365 -20.85 25.48 3.85
C ALA A 365 -21.83 24.75 4.77
N GLY A 366 -22.13 25.32 5.95
CA GLY A 366 -22.83 24.64 7.03
C GLY A 366 -24.23 24.14 6.68
N ASN A 367 -24.87 24.73 5.67
CA ASN A 367 -26.16 24.25 5.17
C ASN A 367 -26.08 22.89 4.47
N TYR A 368 -24.94 22.57 3.86
CA TYR A 368 -24.70 21.33 3.13
C TYR A 368 -24.25 20.17 4.02
N PHE A 369 -23.84 20.46 5.27
CA PHE A 369 -23.34 19.47 6.22
C PHE A 369 -24.21 19.35 7.49
N LYS A 370 -25.51 19.65 7.39
CA LYS A 370 -26.45 19.58 8.53
C LYS A 370 -26.81 18.16 8.97
N GLY A 371 -26.65 17.18 8.09
CA GLY A 371 -27.12 15.83 8.31
C GLY A 371 -27.13 14.98 7.05
N PRO A 372 -27.43 13.68 7.16
CA PRO A 372 -27.79 12.84 6.03
C PRO A 372 -29.01 13.45 5.34
N ASN A 373 -29.08 13.40 4.01
CA ASN A 373 -30.08 14.08 3.17
C ASN A 373 -29.99 15.61 3.10
N SER A 374 -28.88 16.23 3.52
CA SER A 374 -28.67 17.64 3.19
C SER A 374 -28.63 17.77 1.67
N GLN A 375 -29.48 18.62 1.10
CA GLN A 375 -29.56 18.76 -0.35
C GLN A 375 -28.35 19.52 -0.88
N GLY A 376 -27.73 18.95 -1.91
CA GLY A 376 -26.61 19.58 -2.62
C GLY A 376 -25.25 19.17 -2.08
N MET A 377 -24.23 19.85 -2.61
CA MET A 377 -22.83 19.62 -2.29
C MET A 377 -22.15 20.97 -2.23
N TYR A 378 -21.14 21.09 -1.37
CA TYR A 378 -20.34 22.29 -1.21
C TYR A 378 -18.89 21.98 -1.57
N GLY A 379 -18.18 22.95 -2.07
CA GLY A 379 -16.80 22.74 -2.50
C GLY A 379 -16.24 23.94 -3.24
N ILE A 380 -15.11 23.71 -3.88
CA ILE A 380 -14.29 24.75 -4.48
C ILE A 380 -14.48 24.65 -5.99
N ASN A 381 -15.18 25.62 -6.58
CA ASN A 381 -15.59 25.60 -7.98
C ASN A 381 -14.44 25.94 -8.95
N ASP A 382 -13.41 26.62 -8.47
CA ASP A 382 -12.23 27.07 -9.20
C ASP A 382 -10.93 26.43 -8.69
N PHE A 383 -11.03 25.22 -8.13
CA PHE A 383 -9.94 24.50 -7.48
C PHE A 383 -8.66 24.41 -8.33
N ILE A 384 -8.77 24.10 -9.64
CA ILE A 384 -7.63 24.18 -10.56
C ILE A 384 -8.04 24.46 -12.01
N SER A 385 -7.23 25.26 -12.72
CA SER A 385 -7.36 25.42 -14.17
C SER A 385 -7.06 24.12 -14.93
N ILE A 386 -7.93 23.75 -15.86
CA ILE A 386 -7.75 22.58 -16.72
C ILE A 386 -6.47 22.69 -17.56
N GLU A 387 -6.08 23.90 -17.97
CA GLU A 387 -4.83 24.12 -18.71
C GLU A 387 -3.60 23.74 -17.85
N ILE A 388 -3.58 24.18 -16.60
CA ILE A 388 -2.49 23.86 -15.67
C ILE A 388 -2.46 22.36 -15.40
N LEU A 389 -3.61 21.75 -15.13
CA LEU A 389 -3.73 20.32 -14.81
C LEU A 389 -3.31 19.42 -15.98
N THR A 390 -3.76 19.72 -17.20
CA THR A 390 -3.49 18.89 -18.39
C THR A 390 -2.04 18.95 -18.85
N ASN A 391 -1.33 20.03 -18.52
CA ASN A 391 0.11 20.17 -18.76
C ASN A 391 0.98 19.36 -17.78
N GLN A 392 0.41 18.84 -16.69
CA GLN A 392 1.16 18.08 -15.71
C GLN A 392 1.56 16.69 -16.23
N ASN A 393 2.76 16.25 -15.84
CA ASN A 393 3.28 14.94 -16.21
C ASN A 393 2.43 13.78 -15.65
N PHE A 394 1.94 13.92 -14.41
CA PHE A 394 1.12 12.88 -13.80
C PHE A 394 -0.22 12.71 -14.54
N TYR A 395 -0.87 13.82 -14.93
CA TYR A 395 -2.10 13.76 -15.71
C TYR A 395 -1.91 13.01 -17.03
N ARG A 396 -0.84 13.34 -17.77
CA ARG A 396 -0.52 12.68 -19.05
C ARG A 396 -0.20 11.20 -18.88
N ARG A 397 0.63 10.85 -17.89
CA ARG A 397 1.01 9.46 -17.59
C ARG A 397 -0.19 8.60 -17.17
N ASN A 398 -1.09 9.17 -16.38
CA ASN A 398 -2.28 8.47 -15.88
C ASN A 398 -3.48 8.58 -16.84
N GLN A 399 -3.24 8.95 -18.11
CA GLN A 399 -4.26 9.04 -19.16
C GLN A 399 -5.47 9.92 -18.79
N GLY A 400 -5.24 10.95 -17.96
CA GLY A 400 -6.25 11.88 -17.47
C GLY A 400 -7.03 11.39 -16.25
N MET A 401 -6.60 10.31 -15.61
CA MET A 401 -7.00 9.95 -14.25
C MET A 401 -6.27 10.85 -13.24
N VAL A 402 -7.01 11.38 -12.27
CA VAL A 402 -6.49 12.26 -11.21
C VAL A 402 -6.88 11.69 -9.85
N CYS A 403 -5.90 11.63 -8.94
CA CYS A 403 -6.13 11.22 -7.55
C CYS A 403 -6.48 12.46 -6.72
N ILE A 404 -7.67 12.44 -6.12
CA ILE A 404 -8.18 13.45 -5.20
C ILE A 404 -8.11 12.86 -3.80
N GLY A 405 -7.35 13.50 -2.90
CA GLY A 405 -7.44 13.19 -1.49
C GLY A 405 -8.28 14.20 -0.73
N ILE A 406 -9.02 13.73 0.25
CA ILE A 406 -9.75 14.58 1.18
C ILE A 406 -9.35 14.17 2.58
N GLU A 407 -8.87 15.13 3.36
CA GLU A 407 -8.49 14.96 4.74
C GLU A 407 -9.45 15.74 5.63
N SER A 408 -9.86 15.14 6.74
CA SER A 408 -10.77 15.72 7.72
C SER A 408 -10.03 15.91 9.04
N SER A 409 -9.85 17.17 9.45
CA SER A 409 -9.34 17.53 10.77
C SER A 409 -10.44 18.11 11.66
N SER A 410 -10.26 18.02 12.98
CA SER A 410 -11.10 18.77 13.91
C SER A 410 -10.88 20.27 13.74
N LEU A 411 -11.97 21.05 13.77
CA LEU A 411 -11.91 22.50 13.82
C LEU A 411 -11.36 23.02 15.16
#